data_AF-A0A9R0U987-F1
#
_entry.id   AF-A0A9R0U987-F1
#
_cell.length_a   1.000
_cell.length_b   1.000
_cell.length_c   1.000
_cell.angle_alpha   90.00
_cell.angle_beta   90.00
_cell.angle_gamma   90.00
#
_symmetry.space_group_name_H-M   'P 1'
#
loop_
_entity.id
_entity.type
_entity.pdbx_description
1 polymer ?
#
loop_
_entity_poly.entity_id
_entity_poly.type
_entity_poly.pdbx_seq_one_letter_code
_entity_poly.pdbx_strand_id
1 'polypeptide(L)' 'MSDDNVLYDSPTEFLHEVAEKSGHCVAQSVIPLEDGSYVCACSCERWEVVAPSRQEGLRLARAHTGSAP' A
#
# COMPACT_ATOMS: atom_id res chain seq x y z
N MET A 1 -4.37 28.18 -4.39
CA MET A 1 -4.67 26.74 -4.56
C MET A 1 -3.38 26.08 -5.00
N SER A 2 -3.03 24.96 -4.38
CA SER A 2 -1.80 24.14 -4.57
C SER A 2 -0.66 24.42 -3.58
N ASP A 3 -0.72 23.79 -2.41
CA ASP A 3 0.39 23.05 -1.74
C ASP A 3 -0.08 22.63 -0.33
N ASP A 4 -1.13 21.80 -0.25
CA ASP A 4 -1.50 21.15 1.01
C ASP A 4 -0.65 19.90 1.14
N ASN A 5 0.30 19.96 2.05
CA ASN A 5 1.47 19.11 2.15
C ASN A 5 1.08 17.63 2.30
N VAL A 6 1.54 16.85 1.33
CA VAL A 6 1.49 15.39 1.26
C VAL A 6 2.29 14.80 2.44
N LEU A 7 1.63 14.00 3.28
CA LEU A 7 2.13 13.41 4.54
C LEU A 7 2.53 14.45 5.61
N TYR A 8 1.64 14.68 6.58
CA TYR A 8 1.94 15.46 7.78
C TYR A 8 2.86 14.73 8.77
N ASP A 9 2.92 13.39 8.69
CA ASP A 9 3.79 12.57 9.52
C ASP A 9 5.14 12.33 8.84
N SER A 10 6.22 12.39 9.61
CA SER A 10 7.53 12.00 9.08
C SER A 10 7.50 10.54 8.62
N PRO A 11 8.29 10.15 7.61
CA PRO A 11 8.38 8.75 7.16
C PRO A 11 8.63 7.78 8.32
N THR A 12 9.36 8.20 9.34
CA THR A 12 9.63 7.41 10.55
C THR A 12 8.38 7.22 11.41
N GLU A 13 7.58 8.28 11.62
CA GLU A 13 6.33 8.19 12.39
C GLU A 13 5.32 7.26 11.71
N PHE A 14 5.18 7.37 10.39
CA PHE A 14 4.36 6.43 9.61
C PHE A 14 4.83 4.98 9.79
N LEU A 15 6.14 4.72 9.69
CA LEU A 15 6.68 3.36 9.85
C LEU A 15 6.47 2.82 11.27
N HIS A 16 6.60 3.65 12.30
CA HIS A 16 6.26 3.27 13.67
C HIS A 16 4.78 2.90 13.80
N GLU A 17 3.88 3.71 13.26
CA GLU A 17 2.45 3.43 13.28
C GLU A 17 2.10 2.10 12.58
N VAL A 18 2.73 1.82 11.44
CA VAL A 18 2.55 0.55 10.72
C VAL A 18 3.02 -0.63 11.56
N ALA A 19 4.17 -0.52 12.23
CA ALA A 19 4.70 -1.58 13.09
C ALA A 19 3.80 -1.85 14.31
N GLU A 20 3.23 -0.81 14.91
CA GLU A 20 2.32 -0.94 16.06
C GLU A 20 0.95 -1.54 15.67
N LYS A 21 0.52 -1.33 14.41
CA LYS A 21 -0.79 -1.76 13.92
C LYS A 21 -0.73 -3.06 13.11
N SER A 22 0.08 -4.02 13.54
CA SER A 22 0.07 -5.38 12.97
C SER A 22 -1.36 -5.93 12.93
N GLY A 23 -1.67 -6.64 11.85
CA GLY A 23 -3.01 -7.17 11.59
C GLY A 23 -4.05 -6.13 11.12
N HIS A 24 -3.71 -4.85 10.97
CA HIS A 24 -4.60 -3.84 10.40
C HIS A 24 -4.12 -3.39 9.02
N CYS A 25 -5.07 -3.03 8.15
CA CYS A 25 -4.78 -2.58 6.80
C CYS A 25 -4.45 -1.07 6.79
N VAL A 26 -3.28 -0.70 7.31
CA VAL A 26 -2.85 0.70 7.44
C VAL A 26 -1.79 1.13 6.42
N ALA A 27 -1.08 0.15 5.83
CA ALA A 27 -0.16 0.40 4.73
C ALA A 27 -0.30 -0.66 3.63
N GLN A 28 -0.07 -0.22 2.40
CA GLN A 28 -0.07 -1.05 1.20
C GLN A 28 1.11 -0.70 0.32
N SER A 29 1.65 -1.69 -0.38
CA SER A 29 2.73 -1.53 -1.33
C SER A 29 2.35 -2.12 -2.68
N VAL A 30 2.80 -1.48 -3.77
CA VAL A 30 2.75 -2.00 -5.14
C VAL A 30 4.14 -1.81 -5.72
N ILE A 31 4.94 -2.87 -5.72
CA ILE A 31 6.39 -2.82 -5.99
C ILE A 31 6.66 -3.56 -7.30
N PRO A 32 7.35 -2.95 -8.27
CA PRO A 32 7.71 -3.61 -9.53
C PRO A 32 8.70 -4.77 -9.28
N LEU A 33 8.51 -5.86 -10.01
CA LEU A 33 9.44 -6.98 -10.13
C LEU A 33 10.23 -6.89 -11.44
N GLU A 34 11.33 -7.63 -11.53
CA GLU A 34 12.23 -7.63 -12.69
C GLU A 34 11.56 -8.12 -13.99
N ASP A 35 10.54 -8.98 -13.86
CA ASP A 35 9.77 -9.55 -14.97
C ASP A 35 8.66 -8.60 -15.50
N GLY A 36 8.57 -7.38 -14.96
CA GLY A 36 7.56 -6.39 -15.33
C GLY A 36 6.21 -6.55 -14.62
N SER A 37 6.06 -7.57 -13.77
CA SER A 37 4.91 -7.70 -12.87
C SER A 37 5.11 -6.86 -11.60
N TYR A 38 4.12 -6.87 -10.70
CA TYR A 38 4.13 -6.09 -9.47
C TYR A 38 3.72 -6.95 -8.28
N VAL A 39 4.57 -7.03 -7.25
CA VAL A 39 4.16 -7.59 -5.96
C VAL A 39 3.37 -6.54 -5.19
N CYS A 40 2.18 -6.93 -4.75
CA CYS A 40 1.29 -6.11 -3.96
C CYS A 40 1.12 -6.77 -2.59
N ALA A 41 1.33 -6.00 -1.52
CA ALA A 41 1.25 -6.51 -0.16
C ALA A 41 0.57 -5.50 0.77
N CYS A 42 0.06 -5.99 1.88
CA CYS A 42 -0.52 -5.17 2.94
C CYS A 42 0.15 -5.45 4.29
N SER A 43 0.34 -4.41 5.08
CA SER A 43 0.89 -4.50 6.45
C SER A 43 0.03 -5.33 7.41
N CYS A 44 -1.16 -5.75 7.00
CA CYS A 44 -2.00 -6.66 7.78
C CYS A 44 -1.47 -8.10 7.80
N GLU A 45 -0.45 -8.42 6.99
CA GLU A 45 0.20 -9.73 6.86
C GLU A 45 -0.72 -10.85 6.34
N ARG A 46 -1.94 -10.52 5.91
CA ARG A 46 -2.93 -11.48 5.40
C ARG A 46 -3.12 -11.44 3.90
N TRP A 47 -2.37 -10.60 3.20
CA TRP A 47 -2.57 -10.36 1.77
C TRP A 47 -1.26 -10.01 1.08
N GLU A 48 -0.92 -10.86 0.11
CA GLU A 48 0.18 -10.70 -0.83
C GLU A 48 -0.24 -11.32 -2.17
N VAL A 49 -0.12 -10.59 -3.27
CA VAL A 49 -0.48 -11.04 -4.62
C VAL A 49 0.48 -10.46 -5.66
N VAL A 50 0.54 -11.10 -6.84
CA VAL A 50 1.27 -10.57 -8.00
C VAL A 50 0.27 -10.06 -9.03
N ALA A 51 0.49 -8.83 -9.51
CA ALA A 51 -0.34 -8.17 -10.51
C ALA A 51 0.44 -7.99 -11.83
N PRO A 52 -0.21 -8.12 -13.00
CA PRO A 52 0.45 -7.97 -14.30
C PRO A 52 0.76 -6.51 -14.65
N SER A 53 0.23 -5.54 -13.90
CA SER A 53 0.50 -4.12 -14.12
C SER A 53 0.31 -3.32 -12.84
N ARG A 54 0.91 -2.13 -12.77
CA ARG A 54 0.73 -1.19 -11.66
C ARG A 54 -0.74 -0.82 -11.44
N GLN A 55 -1.49 -0.61 -12.52
CA GLN A 55 -2.92 -0.25 -12.44
C GLN A 55 -3.73 -1.38 -11.81
N GLU A 56 -3.46 -2.62 -12.20
CA GLU A 56 -4.12 -3.78 -11.62
C GLU A 56 -3.73 -3.97 -10.15
N GLY A 57 -2.44 -3.78 -9.82
CA GLY A 57 -1.98 -3.81 -8.42
C GLY A 57 -2.69 -2.78 -7.53
N LEU A 58 -2.83 -1.54 -8.00
CA LEU A 58 -3.56 -0.50 -7.28
C LEU A 58 -5.06 -0.82 -7.15
N ARG A 59 -5.68 -1.41 -8.18
CA ARG A 59 -7.08 -1.85 -8.14
C ARG A 59 -7.27 -2.93 -7.09
N LEU A 60 -6.39 -3.93 -7.07
CA LEU A 60 -6.41 -5.03 -6.10
C LEU A 60 -6.17 -4.54 -4.67
N ALA A 61 -5.24 -3.59 -4.48
CA ALA A 61 -4.99 -2.96 -3.20
C ALA A 61 -6.23 -2.24 -2.65
N ARG A 62 -6.90 -1.40 -3.46
CA ARG A 62 -8.15 -0.73 -3.05
C ARG A 62 -9.25 -1.71 -2.67
N ALA A 63 -9.40 -2.78 -3.45
CA ALA A 63 -10.36 -3.85 -3.15
C ALA A 63 -10.04 -4.53 -1.81
N HIS A 64 -8.76 -4.74 -1.49
CA HIS A 64 -8.33 -5.36 -0.24
C HIS A 64 -8.64 -4.50 1.00
N THR A 65 -8.45 -3.18 0.93
CA THR A 65 -8.74 -2.25 2.04
C THR A 65 -10.20 -1.83 2.13
N GLY A 66 -11.06 -2.23 1.19
CA GLY A 66 -12.42 -1.70 1.09
C GLY A 66 -12.45 -0.19 0.80
N SER A 67 -11.34 0.37 0.31
CA SER A 67 -11.30 1.74 -0.18
C SER A 67 -12.17 1.79 -1.44
N ALA A 68 -13.24 2.59 -1.41
CA ALA A 68 -14.19 2.70 -2.51
C ALA A 68 -13.48 2.98 -3.86
N PRO A 69 -14.03 2.49 -5.00
CA PRO A 69 -13.38 2.54 -6.31
C PRO A 69 -13.01 3.95 -6.79
#